data_AF-L5K9Y2-F1
#
_entry.id   AF-L5K9Y2-F1
#
_cell.length_a   1.000
_cell.length_b   1.000
_cell.length_c   1.000
_cell.angle_alpha   90.00
_cell.angle_beta   90.00
_cell.angle_gamma   90.00
#
_symmetry.space_group_name_H-M   'P 1'
#
loop_
_entity.id
_entity.type
_entity.pdbx_description
1 polymer ?
#
loop_
_entity_poly.entity_id
_entity_poly.type
_entity_poly.pdbx_seq_one_letter_code
_entity_poly.pdbx_strand_id
1 'polypeptide(L)'
;MTHAEAPNLGFCSAVVGGQRRSFPSSPELFLWCCDSRCHRQLLFGIMVCCRLSPVPGSGLVLLCLVLGAVSCYSLELNLTDSEKNICLYAKWQMKFRIRYETTSKNYKFVTISDLSNATYNGSICGDDQNGPKIAVQFGSVFSWVVNFTKEVSTYSIDIISFSYDTSDNTTFPDAKEKGIFTVYNPVAFGIPLNDIFRCNSVSTLEKNDVVQHYWDVHVQAFVQNGTTSTKEFLCDQDKTSTTAATTTHTTVPSTTMPTPKEKPEVGSYLVNNGNGTCLLATMGLQLNITQEKVVSVINIKPNTTDFTGSCHPQTALLRLNSSNIKYLDFVFMKNENRFYLKEVNVSMSLNNGSVFSIANNNLSYWDASLGSSYMCNKEQTVSVSEAFQINTFDLRVQPFNVIEGKYSTAEECSADSDLNFLIPIAVGVALGFLIIVVFISYMIGRRKSRTGYQSV
;
A
#
# COMPACT_ATOMS: atom_id res chain seq x y z
N MET A 1 59.64 -2.43 30.68
CA MET A 1 59.12 -3.56 31.49
C MET A 1 57.87 -3.05 32.18
N THR A 2 56.66 -3.57 32.08
CA THR A 2 56.04 -4.79 31.50
C THR A 2 54.55 -4.54 31.78
N HIS A 3 53.70 -4.34 30.77
CA HIS A 3 52.77 -5.30 30.16
C HIS A 3 51.84 -6.09 31.11
N ALA A 4 50.59 -6.22 30.63
CA ALA A 4 49.51 -7.17 31.00
C ALA A 4 48.58 -6.75 32.17
N GLU A 5 47.27 -7.00 32.18
CA GLU A 5 46.41 -7.88 31.36
C GLU A 5 44.93 -7.50 31.58
N ALA A 6 44.09 -7.65 30.54
CA ALA A 6 42.64 -7.47 30.60
C ALA A 6 41.93 -8.74 31.14
N PRO A 7 40.83 -8.64 31.90
CA PRO A 7 40.10 -9.83 32.32
C PRO A 7 39.13 -10.33 31.23
N ASN A 8 39.42 -11.56 30.83
CA ASN A 8 38.76 -12.57 30.00
C ASN A 8 37.27 -12.48 29.60
N LEU A 9 37.07 -12.83 28.32
CA LEU A 9 35.81 -13.16 27.62
C LEU A 9 35.04 -14.30 28.29
N GLY A 10 33.74 -14.09 28.53
CA GLY A 10 32.78 -15.15 28.83
C GLY A 10 32.31 -15.84 27.54
N PHE A 11 32.55 -17.15 27.43
CA PHE A 11 32.08 -18.00 26.33
C PHE A 11 30.57 -18.24 26.38
N CYS A 12 29.87 -18.05 25.25
CA CYS A 12 28.57 -18.71 25.02
C CYS A 12 28.83 -20.09 24.41
N SER A 13 28.34 -21.15 25.05
CA SER A 13 28.30 -22.50 24.46
C SER A 13 26.86 -22.81 24.04
N ALA A 14 26.70 -23.27 22.80
CA ALA A 14 25.51 -23.98 22.34
C ALA A 14 25.87 -25.46 22.18
N VAL A 15 25.01 -26.36 22.67
CA VAL A 15 25.13 -27.80 22.43
C VAL A 15 24.01 -28.20 21.49
N VAL A 16 24.36 -28.47 20.24
CA VAL A 16 23.55 -29.25 19.31
C VAL A 16 24.52 -30.17 18.57
N GLY A 17 24.41 -31.48 18.77
CA GLY A 17 25.17 -32.49 18.03
C GLY A 17 26.70 -32.35 18.06
N GLY A 18 27.33 -32.59 19.22
CA GLY A 18 28.68 -33.19 19.27
C GLY A 18 29.91 -32.45 18.69
N GLN A 19 29.87 -31.16 18.33
CA GLN A 19 31.11 -30.45 17.94
C GLN A 19 31.09 -28.95 18.25
N ARG A 20 32.14 -28.46 18.95
CA ARG A 20 32.33 -27.04 19.33
C ARG A 20 32.85 -26.23 18.14
N ARG A 21 32.26 -25.07 17.87
CA ARG A 21 32.89 -23.96 17.12
C ARG A 21 32.69 -22.64 17.87
N SER A 22 33.70 -21.79 17.82
CA SER A 22 33.79 -20.49 18.50
C SER A 22 33.68 -19.33 17.51
N PHE A 23 32.94 -18.28 17.85
CA PHE A 23 32.87 -17.01 17.08
C PHE A 23 33.11 -15.79 18.01
N PRO A 24 33.74 -14.71 17.50
CA PRO A 24 34.05 -13.52 18.30
C PRO A 24 32.88 -12.54 18.39
N SER A 25 32.85 -11.79 19.50
CA SER A 25 31.78 -10.88 19.93
C SER A 25 32.02 -9.42 19.53
N SER A 26 31.08 -8.78 18.85
CA SER A 26 30.92 -7.31 18.79
C SER A 26 29.42 -6.95 18.61
N PRO A 27 28.98 -5.69 18.86
CA PRO A 27 27.60 -5.36 19.19
C PRO A 27 26.74 -5.15 17.94
N GLU A 28 26.34 -6.22 17.26
CA GLU A 28 25.37 -6.20 16.16
C GLU A 28 24.29 -7.28 16.31
N LEU A 29 23.72 -7.44 17.51
CA LEU A 29 22.75 -8.52 17.75
C LEU A 29 21.30 -8.20 17.30
N PHE A 30 21.00 -6.98 16.86
CA PHE A 30 19.64 -6.60 16.44
C PHE A 30 19.41 -6.63 14.92
N LEU A 31 20.47 -6.70 14.11
CA LEU A 31 20.34 -6.62 12.64
C LEU A 31 20.46 -7.96 11.91
N TRP A 32 20.82 -9.05 12.61
CA TRP A 32 21.10 -10.35 11.97
C TRP A 32 19.96 -11.37 12.06
N CYS A 33 18.84 -11.09 12.74
CA CYS A 33 17.71 -12.03 12.80
C CYS A 33 16.78 -12.00 11.58
N CYS A 34 16.94 -11.05 10.65
CA CYS A 34 16.13 -10.99 9.43
C CYS A 34 16.85 -11.44 8.15
N ASP A 35 18.15 -11.74 8.21
CA ASP A 35 18.90 -12.15 7.03
C ASP A 35 19.74 -13.40 7.30
N SER A 36 19.08 -14.56 7.25
CA SER A 36 19.74 -15.86 7.02
C SER A 36 18.69 -16.93 6.72
N ARG A 37 18.52 -17.21 5.43
CA ARG A 37 18.07 -18.51 4.87
C ARG A 37 17.18 -19.34 5.79
N CYS A 38 15.88 -19.06 5.77
CA CYS A 38 14.85 -19.94 6.31
C CYS A 38 14.66 -21.14 5.35
N HIS A 39 15.68 -21.99 5.26
CA HIS A 39 15.61 -23.22 4.50
C HIS A 39 15.20 -24.35 5.44
N ARG A 40 14.01 -24.92 5.16
CA ARG A 40 13.52 -26.26 5.54
C ARG A 40 13.65 -26.68 7.02
N GLN A 41 12.47 -26.94 7.60
CA GLN A 41 12.25 -27.90 8.70
C GLN A 41 12.96 -27.57 10.02
N LEU A 42 12.33 -26.72 10.85
CA LEU A 42 12.54 -26.77 12.29
C LEU A 42 11.21 -26.77 13.04
N LEU A 43 11.04 -27.83 13.82
CA LEU A 43 9.92 -28.11 14.70
C LEU A 43 9.71 -26.98 15.72
N PHE A 44 8.44 -26.75 16.04
CA PHE A 44 7.95 -25.92 17.15
C PHE A 44 8.88 -25.94 18.37
N GLY A 45 9.42 -24.78 18.74
CA GLY A 45 10.19 -24.61 19.96
C GLY A 45 10.16 -23.16 20.45
N ILE A 46 9.67 -22.95 21.66
CA ILE A 46 9.78 -21.67 22.38
C ILE A 46 11.25 -21.54 22.81
N MET A 47 11.97 -20.54 22.30
CA MET A 47 13.33 -20.25 22.76
C MET A 47 13.26 -19.34 23.99
N VAL A 48 13.65 -19.88 25.15
CA VAL A 48 13.76 -19.12 26.41
C VAL A 48 15.23 -18.78 26.64
N CYS A 49 15.58 -17.51 26.54
CA CYS A 49 16.93 -17.04 26.89
C CYS A 49 16.92 -16.54 28.34
N CYS A 50 17.56 -17.28 29.25
CA CYS A 50 17.73 -16.84 30.63
C CYS A 50 19.15 -16.32 30.87
N ARG A 51 19.27 -15.13 31.47
CA ARG A 51 20.53 -14.62 32.02
C ARG A 51 20.44 -14.52 33.54
N LEU A 52 21.47 -15.04 34.20
CA LEU A 52 21.69 -14.89 35.64
C LEU A 52 22.58 -13.67 35.87
N SER A 53 22.05 -12.67 36.58
CA SER A 53 22.82 -11.47 36.93
C SER A 53 22.99 -11.40 38.45
N PRO A 54 24.22 -11.25 38.97
CA PRO A 54 24.44 -11.05 40.39
C PRO A 54 24.04 -9.61 40.78
N VAL A 55 23.13 -9.47 41.74
CA VAL A 55 22.76 -8.17 42.32
C VAL A 55 23.43 -8.04 43.69
N PRO A 56 24.20 -6.97 43.96
CA PRO A 56 24.85 -6.80 45.26
C PRO A 56 23.81 -6.72 46.38
N GLY A 57 23.86 -7.68 47.31
CA GLY A 57 23.05 -7.69 48.54
C GLY A 57 21.74 -8.50 48.48
N SER A 58 21.36 -9.09 47.33
CA SER A 58 20.12 -9.89 47.27
C SER A 58 20.14 -10.91 46.12
N GLY A 59 21.02 -11.91 46.21
CA GLY A 59 20.95 -13.14 45.38
C GLY A 59 21.11 -12.98 43.87
N LEU A 60 21.11 -14.13 43.17
CA LEU A 60 21.14 -14.22 41.71
C LEU A 60 19.73 -14.03 41.15
N VAL A 61 19.54 -13.03 40.29
CA VAL A 61 18.26 -12.80 39.59
C VAL A 61 18.32 -13.49 38.23
N LEU A 62 17.38 -14.41 38.00
CA LEU A 62 17.18 -15.10 36.71
C LEU A 62 16.22 -14.27 35.86
N LEU A 63 16.72 -13.64 34.81
CA LEU A 63 15.91 -12.89 33.85
C LEU A 63 15.70 -13.76 32.61
N CYS A 64 14.48 -14.26 32.38
CA CYS A 64 14.14 -15.07 31.21
C CYS A 64 13.34 -14.24 30.21
N LEU A 65 13.88 -14.07 29.00
CA LEU A 65 13.17 -13.51 27.86
C LEU A 65 12.53 -14.68 27.08
N VAL A 66 11.20 -14.68 27.00
CA VAL A 66 10.44 -15.58 26.13
C VAL A 66 10.25 -14.85 24.81
N LEU A 67 11.06 -15.19 23.81
CA LEU A 67 10.86 -14.73 22.44
C LEU A 67 9.80 -15.64 21.82
N GLY A 68 8.56 -15.15 21.77
CA GLY A 68 7.51 -15.80 21.00
C GLY A 68 7.88 -15.74 19.52
N ALA A 69 8.11 -16.89 18.90
CA ALA A 69 8.18 -16.97 17.45
C ALA A 69 6.77 -16.72 16.91
N VAL A 70 6.52 -15.53 16.37
CA VAL A 70 5.35 -15.31 15.52
C VAL A 70 5.64 -16.05 14.23
N SER A 71 4.93 -17.16 13.98
CA SER A 71 5.03 -17.87 12.72
C SER A 71 4.52 -16.93 11.62
N CYS A 72 5.45 -16.45 10.81
CA CYS A 72 5.21 -15.53 9.72
C CYS A 72 5.39 -16.35 8.44
N TYR A 73 4.29 -16.88 7.90
CA TYR A 73 4.37 -17.69 6.69
C TYR A 73 4.45 -16.76 5.48
N SER A 74 5.60 -16.74 4.79
CA SER A 74 5.70 -16.12 3.47
C SER A 74 5.36 -17.14 2.39
N LEU A 75 4.51 -16.74 1.45
CA LEU A 75 4.35 -17.46 0.20
C LEU A 75 5.58 -17.21 -0.66
N GLU A 76 6.07 -18.26 -1.31
CA GLU A 76 7.20 -18.19 -2.23
C GLU A 76 6.95 -19.15 -3.39
N LEU A 77 7.08 -18.61 -4.59
CA LEU A 77 6.93 -19.32 -5.84
C LEU A 77 8.11 -19.00 -6.76
N ASN A 78 8.81 -20.06 -7.15
CA ASN A 78 9.81 -20.01 -8.20
C ASN A 78 9.33 -20.90 -9.34
N LEU A 79 8.87 -20.27 -10.42
CA LEU A 79 8.31 -20.96 -11.57
C LEU A 79 9.35 -21.02 -12.68
N THR A 80 9.53 -22.21 -13.24
CA THR A 80 10.50 -22.47 -14.31
C THR A 80 9.81 -22.91 -15.59
N ASP A 81 10.38 -22.54 -16.73
CA ASP A 81 9.96 -23.02 -18.05
C ASP A 81 10.41 -24.47 -18.31
N SER A 82 10.14 -24.98 -19.52
CA SER A 82 10.54 -26.32 -19.97
C SER A 82 12.06 -26.53 -20.01
N GLU A 83 12.83 -25.45 -20.10
CA GLU A 83 14.30 -25.45 -20.12
C GLU A 83 14.90 -25.29 -18.72
N LYS A 84 14.06 -25.24 -17.67
CA LYS A 84 14.40 -25.01 -16.27
C LYS A 84 14.93 -23.61 -15.97
N ASN A 85 14.69 -22.64 -16.85
CA ASN A 85 14.98 -21.24 -16.57
C ASN A 85 13.85 -20.65 -15.74
N ILE A 86 14.19 -19.83 -14.73
CA ILE A 86 13.18 -19.09 -13.97
C ILE A 86 12.47 -18.13 -14.92
N CYS A 87 11.16 -18.24 -15.00
CA CYS A 87 10.30 -17.38 -15.82
C CYS A 87 9.52 -16.38 -14.95
N LEU A 88 9.24 -16.75 -13.71
CA LEU A 88 8.53 -15.94 -12.72
C LEU A 88 9.05 -16.28 -11.33
N TYR A 89 9.39 -15.24 -10.59
CA TYR A 89 9.71 -15.32 -9.18
C TYR A 89 8.76 -14.43 -8.39
N ALA A 90 8.20 -14.96 -7.31
CA ALA A 90 7.38 -14.19 -6.40
C ALA A 90 7.56 -14.67 -4.96
N LYS A 91 7.69 -13.73 -4.04
CA LYS A 91 7.65 -13.95 -2.60
C LYS A 91 6.81 -12.85 -1.96
N TRP A 92 5.83 -13.21 -1.15
CA TRP A 92 4.97 -12.22 -0.53
C TRP A 92 4.23 -12.75 0.68
N GLN A 93 3.62 -11.84 1.43
CA GLN A 93 2.69 -12.17 2.49
C GLN A 93 1.31 -11.59 2.18
N MET A 94 0.28 -12.27 2.70
CA MET A 94 -1.09 -11.87 2.48
C MET A 94 -1.98 -12.23 3.67
N LYS A 95 -3.06 -11.48 3.84
CA LYS A 95 -4.13 -11.77 4.80
C LYS A 95 -5.45 -11.32 4.23
N PHE A 96 -6.46 -12.15 4.38
CA PHE A 96 -7.81 -11.85 3.90
C PHE A 96 -8.80 -11.82 5.05
N ARG A 97 -9.79 -10.93 4.95
CA ARG A 97 -10.95 -10.88 5.82
C ARG A 97 -12.20 -10.79 4.97
N ILE A 98 -13.11 -11.73 5.17
CA ILE A 98 -14.35 -11.87 4.40
C ILE A 98 -15.52 -11.68 5.37
N ARG A 99 -16.43 -10.77 5.05
CA ARG A 99 -17.71 -10.61 5.75
C ARG A 99 -18.78 -11.42 5.00
N TYR A 100 -19.64 -12.13 5.71
CA TYR A 100 -20.74 -12.87 5.09
C TYR A 100 -22.00 -12.86 5.96
N GLU A 101 -23.17 -12.86 5.31
CA GLU A 101 -24.48 -12.88 5.97
C GLU A 101 -24.86 -14.31 6.37
N THR A 102 -25.42 -14.49 7.56
CA THR A 102 -25.93 -15.77 8.06
C THR A 102 -27.44 -15.90 7.84
N THR A 103 -27.95 -17.14 7.88
CA THR A 103 -29.39 -17.43 7.82
C THR A 103 -30.21 -16.70 8.89
N SER A 104 -29.59 -16.32 10.01
CA SER A 104 -30.16 -15.50 11.08
C SER A 104 -30.15 -13.99 10.83
N LYS A 105 -29.80 -13.54 9.61
CA LYS A 105 -29.68 -12.11 9.22
C LYS A 105 -28.63 -11.32 10.01
N ASN A 106 -27.61 -12.00 10.52
CA ASN A 106 -26.45 -11.38 11.17
C ASN A 106 -25.22 -11.51 10.25
N TYR A 107 -24.15 -10.78 10.54
CA TYR A 107 -22.90 -10.87 9.80
C TYR A 107 -21.81 -11.54 10.63
N LYS A 108 -21.05 -12.44 9.98
CA LYS A 108 -19.86 -13.07 10.54
C LYS A 108 -18.64 -12.73 9.68
N PHE A 109 -17.45 -12.93 10.24
CA PHE A 109 -16.18 -12.70 9.54
C PHE A 109 -15.34 -13.97 9.54
N VAL A 110 -14.76 -14.29 8.38
CA VAL A 110 -13.71 -15.31 8.24
C VAL A 110 -12.41 -14.59 7.96
N THR A 111 -11.33 -14.99 8.63
CA THR A 111 -9.99 -14.48 8.36
C THR A 111 -9.08 -15.62 7.99
N ILE A 112 -8.34 -15.46 6.89
CA ILE A 112 -7.32 -16.40 6.45
C ILE A 112 -5.97 -15.80 6.87
N SER A 113 -5.26 -16.48 7.77
CA SER A 113 -3.95 -16.04 8.26
C SER A 113 -2.90 -17.16 8.25
N ASP A 114 -3.34 -18.42 8.18
CA ASP A 114 -2.44 -19.56 8.03
C ASP A 114 -2.40 -19.98 6.55
N LEU A 115 -1.25 -19.74 5.92
CA LEU A 115 -1.01 -20.01 4.50
C LEU A 115 -0.15 -21.28 4.30
N SER A 116 0.10 -22.06 5.36
CA SER A 116 1.04 -23.19 5.34
C SER A 116 0.69 -24.30 4.35
N ASN A 117 -0.59 -24.46 4.01
CA ASN A 117 -1.10 -25.47 3.06
C ASN A 117 -1.38 -24.92 1.66
N ALA A 118 -0.77 -23.80 1.29
CA ALA A 118 -0.92 -23.21 -0.04
C ALA A 118 -0.35 -24.14 -1.13
N THR A 119 -1.12 -24.34 -2.20
CA THR A 119 -0.64 -25.03 -3.41
C THR A 119 -0.65 -24.08 -4.60
N TYR A 120 0.30 -24.26 -5.52
CA TYR A 120 0.49 -23.35 -6.66
C TYR A 120 -0.06 -23.91 -7.98
N ASN A 121 -0.99 -24.86 -7.88
CA ASN A 121 -1.56 -25.57 -9.02
C ASN A 121 -2.28 -24.59 -9.96
N GLY A 122 -1.85 -24.55 -11.23
CA GLY A 122 -2.36 -23.64 -12.25
C GLY A 122 -1.51 -22.39 -12.49
N SER A 123 -0.41 -22.21 -11.73
CA SER A 123 0.60 -21.19 -12.05
C SER A 123 1.35 -21.57 -13.33
N ILE A 124 1.55 -20.62 -14.24
CA ILE A 124 2.18 -20.84 -15.55
C ILE A 124 3.12 -19.69 -15.92
N CYS A 125 4.18 -19.98 -16.68
CA CYS A 125 5.16 -19.00 -17.15
C CYS A 125 4.62 -18.02 -18.20
N GLY A 126 3.44 -18.30 -18.77
CA GLY A 126 2.96 -17.61 -19.95
C GLY A 126 3.64 -18.10 -21.24
N ASP A 127 3.13 -17.64 -22.36
CA ASP A 127 3.63 -17.83 -23.72
C ASP A 127 3.69 -16.46 -24.45
N ASP A 128 3.95 -16.45 -25.75
CA ASP A 128 4.05 -15.20 -26.54
C ASP A 128 2.72 -14.40 -26.60
N GLN A 129 1.58 -15.01 -26.24
CA GLN A 129 0.24 -14.41 -26.28
C GLN A 129 -0.35 -14.18 -24.89
N ASN A 130 -0.01 -15.01 -23.91
CA ASN A 130 -0.55 -14.99 -22.55
C ASN A 130 0.59 -14.78 -21.57
N GLY A 131 0.51 -13.78 -20.70
CA GLY A 131 1.56 -13.60 -19.71
C GLY A 131 1.53 -14.65 -18.58
N PRO A 132 2.57 -14.66 -17.72
CA PRO A 132 2.63 -15.49 -16.54
C PRO A 132 1.42 -15.31 -15.65
N LYS A 133 1.13 -16.35 -14.89
CA LYS A 133 0.05 -16.36 -13.91
C LYS A 133 0.51 -17.08 -12.66
N ILE A 134 0.16 -16.51 -11.52
CA ILE A 134 0.27 -17.19 -10.22
C ILE A 134 -1.13 -17.60 -9.81
N ALA A 135 -1.33 -18.87 -9.54
CA ALA A 135 -2.56 -19.40 -8.97
C ALA A 135 -2.22 -20.08 -7.64
N VAL A 136 -2.85 -19.63 -6.56
CA VAL A 136 -2.68 -20.14 -5.20
C VAL A 136 -4.02 -20.68 -4.71
N GLN A 137 -4.03 -21.92 -4.25
CA GLN A 137 -5.19 -22.56 -3.65
C GLN A 137 -4.92 -22.81 -2.17
N PHE A 138 -5.85 -22.39 -1.30
CA PHE A 138 -5.79 -22.63 0.14
C PHE A 138 -6.89 -23.62 0.53
N GLY A 139 -6.50 -24.90 0.62
CA GLY A 139 -7.47 -26.00 0.73
C GLY A 139 -8.42 -26.02 -0.48
N SER A 140 -9.65 -26.47 -0.26
CA SER A 140 -10.71 -26.47 -1.28
C SER A 140 -11.57 -25.22 -1.28
N VAL A 141 -11.39 -24.31 -0.31
CA VAL A 141 -12.33 -23.24 -0.01
C VAL A 141 -11.94 -21.90 -0.64
N PHE A 142 -10.64 -21.65 -0.80
CA PHE A 142 -10.15 -20.36 -1.29
C PHE A 142 -9.22 -20.53 -2.49
N SER A 143 -9.36 -19.62 -3.45
CA SER A 143 -8.50 -19.52 -4.63
C SER A 143 -8.09 -18.07 -4.83
N TRP A 144 -6.81 -17.82 -5.05
CA TRP A 144 -6.26 -16.52 -5.35
C TRP A 144 -5.43 -16.62 -6.62
N VAL A 145 -5.70 -15.75 -7.59
CA VAL A 145 -5.00 -15.77 -8.88
C VAL A 145 -4.60 -14.35 -9.24
N VAL A 146 -3.39 -14.21 -9.76
CA VAL A 146 -2.92 -12.95 -10.35
C VAL A 146 -2.30 -13.21 -11.71
N ASN A 147 -2.66 -12.37 -12.67
CA ASN A 147 -2.11 -12.40 -14.02
C ASN A 147 -1.09 -11.27 -14.20
N PHE A 148 -0.07 -11.52 -15.00
CA PHE A 148 0.91 -10.53 -15.40
C PHE A 148 0.79 -10.30 -16.88
N THR A 149 0.74 -9.06 -17.31
CA THR A 149 0.66 -8.71 -18.74
C THR A 149 1.92 -7.98 -19.13
N LYS A 150 2.54 -8.41 -20.23
CA LYS A 150 3.73 -7.77 -20.77
C LYS A 150 3.34 -6.73 -21.80
N GLU A 151 3.97 -5.56 -21.68
CA GLU A 151 3.97 -4.51 -22.67
C GLU A 151 5.33 -4.50 -23.39
N VAL A 152 5.74 -3.35 -23.94
CA VAL A 152 6.96 -3.26 -24.75
C VAL A 152 8.23 -3.41 -23.91
N SER A 153 8.31 -2.73 -22.76
CA SER A 153 9.50 -2.71 -21.88
C SER A 153 9.17 -2.91 -20.40
N THR A 154 7.89 -3.05 -20.09
CA THR A 154 7.30 -3.12 -18.77
C THR A 154 6.36 -4.32 -18.71
N TYR A 155 6.03 -4.74 -17.51
CA TYR A 155 4.90 -5.62 -17.25
C TYR A 155 4.04 -5.01 -16.15
N SER A 156 2.75 -5.33 -16.17
CA SER A 156 1.79 -4.91 -15.16
C SER A 156 1.27 -6.12 -14.40
N ILE A 157 0.87 -5.88 -13.15
CA ILE A 157 0.11 -6.85 -12.35
C ILE A 157 -1.36 -6.63 -12.72
N ASP A 158 -1.86 -7.32 -13.74
CA ASP A 158 -3.12 -7.00 -14.43
C ASP A 158 -4.33 -7.02 -13.48
N ILE A 159 -4.78 -8.22 -13.08
CA ILE A 159 -5.95 -8.41 -12.23
C ILE A 159 -5.63 -9.46 -11.18
N ILE A 160 -5.90 -9.10 -9.92
CA ILE A 160 -5.97 -10.04 -8.81
C ILE A 160 -7.41 -10.52 -8.67
N SER A 161 -7.64 -11.82 -8.80
CA SER A 161 -8.93 -12.45 -8.51
C SER A 161 -8.85 -13.29 -7.25
N PHE A 162 -9.77 -13.07 -6.32
CA PHE A 162 -9.91 -13.86 -5.10
C PHE A 162 -11.29 -14.50 -5.06
N SER A 163 -11.34 -15.82 -4.93
CA SER A 163 -12.56 -16.62 -4.89
C SER A 163 -12.67 -17.38 -3.56
N TYR A 164 -13.89 -17.48 -3.03
CA TYR A 164 -14.20 -18.24 -1.83
C TYR A 164 -15.54 -18.97 -1.96
N ASP A 165 -15.62 -20.20 -1.43
CA ASP A 165 -16.84 -21.02 -1.45
C ASP A 165 -17.56 -21.00 -0.10
N THR A 166 -18.72 -20.32 -0.04
CA THR A 166 -19.55 -20.28 1.19
C THR A 166 -20.38 -21.55 1.41
N SER A 167 -20.32 -22.50 0.47
CA SER A 167 -20.90 -23.83 0.61
C SER A 167 -20.18 -24.66 1.67
N ASP A 168 -18.89 -24.37 1.91
CA ASP A 168 -18.10 -24.99 2.98
C ASP A 168 -18.60 -24.54 4.36
N ASN A 169 -19.36 -25.41 5.03
CA ASN A 169 -19.96 -25.07 6.32
C ASN A 169 -18.94 -25.06 7.49
N THR A 170 -17.73 -25.60 7.28
CA THR A 170 -16.68 -25.57 8.31
C THR A 170 -16.05 -24.18 8.41
N THR A 171 -15.90 -23.53 7.26
CA THR A 171 -15.31 -22.21 7.10
C THR A 171 -16.37 -21.11 7.19
N PHE A 172 -17.52 -21.32 6.57
CA PHE A 172 -18.63 -20.38 6.50
C PHE A 172 -19.90 -20.96 7.16
N PRO A 173 -19.89 -21.17 8.49
CA PRO A 173 -21.04 -21.71 9.21
C PRO A 173 -22.25 -20.78 9.09
N ASP A 174 -23.40 -21.36 8.80
CA ASP A 174 -24.69 -20.70 8.66
C ASP A 174 -24.77 -19.66 7.54
N ALA A 175 -23.85 -19.66 6.56
CA ALA A 175 -23.91 -18.73 5.44
C ALA A 175 -25.28 -18.79 4.75
N LYS A 176 -25.91 -17.63 4.57
CA LYS A 176 -27.23 -17.49 3.95
C LYS A 176 -27.19 -17.87 2.48
N GLU A 177 -26.19 -17.35 1.77
CA GLU A 177 -25.95 -17.64 0.37
C GLU A 177 -24.88 -18.70 0.23
N LYS A 178 -25.09 -19.64 -0.68
CA LYS A 178 -24.23 -20.81 -0.91
C LYS A 178 -23.71 -20.76 -2.35
N GLY A 179 -22.40 -20.80 -2.51
CA GLY A 179 -21.75 -20.84 -3.81
C GLY A 179 -20.35 -20.23 -3.78
N ILE A 180 -19.75 -20.14 -4.96
CA ILE A 180 -18.43 -19.55 -5.17
C ILE A 180 -18.60 -18.08 -5.50
N PHE A 181 -18.02 -17.23 -4.66
CA PHE A 181 -17.98 -15.79 -4.86
C PHE A 181 -16.59 -15.40 -5.30
N THR A 182 -16.48 -14.51 -6.29
CA THR A 182 -15.18 -14.01 -6.79
C THR A 182 -15.16 -12.50 -6.81
N VAL A 183 -14.09 -11.92 -6.25
CA VAL A 183 -13.78 -10.49 -6.35
C VAL A 183 -12.60 -10.29 -7.29
N TYR A 184 -12.69 -9.25 -8.12
CA TYR A 184 -11.65 -8.87 -9.08
C TYR A 184 -11.11 -7.48 -8.73
N ASN A 185 -9.83 -7.39 -8.43
CA ASN A 185 -9.13 -6.18 -8.06
C ASN A 185 -8.05 -5.88 -9.11
N PRO A 186 -8.26 -4.91 -10.02
CA PRO A 186 -7.23 -4.50 -10.96
C PRO A 186 -6.08 -3.79 -10.24
N VAL A 187 -4.83 -4.04 -10.63
CA VAL A 187 -3.62 -3.48 -9.99
C VAL A 187 -2.70 -2.87 -11.05
N ALA A 188 -3.18 -1.84 -11.74
CA ALA A 188 -2.47 -1.28 -12.89
C ALA A 188 -1.34 -0.31 -12.50
N PHE A 189 -0.15 -0.84 -12.19
CA PHE A 189 1.10 -0.09 -12.23
C PHE A 189 2.17 -0.87 -13.01
N GLY A 190 2.95 -0.16 -13.82
CA GLY A 190 3.96 -0.75 -14.69
C GLY A 190 5.30 -0.94 -13.98
N ILE A 191 5.84 -2.16 -14.06
CA ILE A 191 7.14 -2.54 -13.52
C ILE A 191 8.09 -2.78 -14.71
N PRO A 192 9.32 -2.24 -14.73
CA PRO A 192 10.30 -2.56 -15.78
C PRO A 192 10.60 -4.06 -15.84
N LEU A 193 10.68 -4.65 -17.05
CA LEU A 193 10.92 -6.10 -17.23
C LEU A 193 12.19 -6.63 -16.55
N ASN A 194 13.20 -5.78 -16.39
CA ASN A 194 14.49 -6.15 -15.85
C ASN A 194 14.69 -5.74 -14.39
N ASP A 195 13.63 -5.34 -13.70
CA ASP A 195 13.68 -4.97 -12.29
C ASP A 195 12.79 -5.93 -11.48
N ILE A 196 13.19 -6.21 -10.24
CA ILE A 196 12.34 -6.91 -9.27
C ILE A 196 11.50 -5.87 -8.54
N PHE A 197 10.17 -6.00 -8.60
CA PHE A 197 9.30 -5.14 -7.81
C PHE A 197 9.42 -5.50 -6.34
N ARG A 198 9.55 -4.49 -5.49
CA ARG A 198 9.59 -4.67 -4.04
C ARG A 198 8.67 -3.68 -3.32
N CYS A 199 7.88 -4.20 -2.40
CA CYS A 199 7.03 -3.42 -1.50
C CYS A 199 6.90 -4.09 -0.14
N ASN A 200 7.63 -3.56 0.85
CA ASN A 200 7.55 -4.02 2.24
C ASN A 200 6.32 -3.44 2.94
N SER A 201 5.92 -2.21 2.59
CA SER A 201 4.71 -1.59 3.12
C SER A 201 3.45 -2.39 2.84
N VAL A 202 2.48 -2.29 3.76
CA VAL A 202 1.19 -2.96 3.64
C VAL A 202 0.35 -2.26 2.57
N SER A 203 -0.05 -3.01 1.55
CA SER A 203 -1.06 -2.64 0.56
C SER A 203 -2.40 -3.25 0.92
N THR A 204 -3.50 -2.49 0.79
CA THR A 204 -4.86 -2.94 1.11
C THR A 204 -5.77 -2.80 -0.09
N LEU A 205 -6.44 -3.88 -0.47
CA LEU A 205 -7.47 -3.92 -1.50
C LEU A 205 -8.80 -4.29 -0.85
N GLU A 206 -9.78 -3.39 -0.92
CA GLU A 206 -11.13 -3.61 -0.39
C GLU A 206 -12.13 -3.62 -1.56
N LYS A 207 -12.94 -4.67 -1.65
CA LYS A 207 -14.01 -4.77 -2.63
C LYS A 207 -15.13 -5.66 -2.11
N ASN A 208 -16.35 -5.16 -2.19
CA ASN A 208 -17.54 -5.80 -1.64
C ASN A 208 -17.33 -6.12 -0.14
N ASP A 209 -17.51 -7.38 0.25
CA ASP A 209 -17.34 -7.86 1.61
C ASP A 209 -15.93 -8.44 1.89
N VAL A 210 -14.96 -8.19 1.00
CA VAL A 210 -13.61 -8.75 1.10
C VAL A 210 -12.58 -7.63 1.27
N VAL A 211 -11.79 -7.74 2.34
CA VAL A 211 -10.60 -6.92 2.60
C VAL A 211 -9.36 -7.79 2.46
N GLN A 212 -8.41 -7.36 1.62
CA GLN A 212 -7.19 -8.07 1.30
C GLN A 212 -5.98 -7.21 1.65
N HIS A 213 -5.06 -7.74 2.46
CA HIS A 213 -3.81 -7.09 2.80
C HIS A 213 -2.65 -7.86 2.20
N TYR A 214 -1.68 -7.15 1.63
CA TYR A 214 -0.43 -7.69 1.10
C TYR A 214 0.75 -6.90 1.66
N TRP A 215 1.85 -7.57 1.99
CA TRP A 215 3.07 -6.91 2.45
C TRP A 215 4.28 -7.79 2.16
N ASP A 216 5.47 -7.21 2.27
CA ASP A 216 6.74 -7.90 1.99
C ASP A 216 6.72 -8.58 0.61
N VAL A 217 6.22 -7.85 -0.39
CA VAL A 217 6.03 -8.32 -1.76
C VAL A 217 7.32 -8.14 -2.54
N HIS A 218 7.80 -9.22 -3.13
CA HIS A 218 8.88 -9.29 -4.11
C HIS A 218 8.36 -10.05 -5.32
N VAL A 219 8.31 -9.43 -6.49
CA VAL A 219 7.86 -10.13 -7.70
C VAL A 219 8.64 -9.68 -8.91
N GLN A 220 9.05 -10.65 -9.71
CA GLN A 220 9.56 -10.43 -11.05
C GLN A 220 8.89 -11.44 -11.98
N ALA A 221 8.05 -10.93 -12.89
CA ALA A 221 7.48 -11.69 -13.98
C ALA A 221 8.35 -11.52 -15.24
N PHE A 222 8.21 -12.42 -16.21
CA PHE A 222 8.94 -12.38 -17.48
C PHE A 222 10.47 -12.33 -17.29
N VAL A 223 10.98 -13.11 -16.34
CA VAL A 223 12.41 -13.17 -16.02
C VAL A 223 13.21 -13.57 -17.27
N GLN A 224 14.18 -12.73 -17.65
CA GLN A 224 15.05 -12.98 -18.80
C GLN A 224 16.31 -13.74 -18.35
N ASN A 225 16.82 -14.65 -19.18
CA ASN A 225 18.04 -15.42 -18.93
C ASN A 225 18.01 -16.29 -17.66
N GLY A 226 16.82 -16.66 -17.19
CA GLY A 226 16.61 -17.62 -16.10
C GLY A 226 17.09 -17.17 -14.72
N THR A 227 17.47 -15.91 -14.54
CA THR A 227 17.99 -15.37 -13.27
C THR A 227 17.26 -14.08 -12.89
N THR A 228 16.85 -13.97 -11.63
CA THR A 228 16.17 -12.76 -11.12
C THR A 228 17.10 -11.55 -11.10
N SER A 229 16.51 -10.37 -11.29
CA SER A 229 17.22 -9.10 -11.27
C SER A 229 17.66 -8.71 -9.86
N THR A 230 18.78 -8.01 -9.79
CA THR A 230 19.28 -7.37 -8.57
C THR A 230 18.84 -5.90 -8.46
N LYS A 231 18.22 -5.34 -9.51
CA LYS A 231 17.70 -3.96 -9.50
C LYS A 231 16.29 -3.94 -8.96
N GLU A 232 16.06 -3.19 -7.89
CA GLU A 232 14.75 -3.10 -7.25
C GLU A 232 13.93 -1.92 -7.80
N PHE A 233 12.67 -2.19 -8.12
CA PHE A 233 11.65 -1.16 -8.37
C PHE A 233 10.75 -1.06 -7.13
N LEU A 234 10.91 0.01 -6.35
CA LEU A 234 10.20 0.20 -5.08
C LEU A 234 8.80 0.78 -5.29
N CYS A 235 7.83 0.27 -4.52
CA CYS A 235 6.52 0.93 -4.40
C CYS A 235 6.65 2.30 -3.74
N ASP A 236 5.69 3.20 -4.02
CA ASP A 236 5.76 4.59 -3.58
C ASP A 236 5.83 4.76 -2.05
N GLN A 237 5.22 3.84 -1.30
CA GLN A 237 5.23 3.84 0.17
C GLN A 237 6.62 3.57 0.75
N ASP A 238 7.48 2.85 0.03
CA ASP A 238 8.82 2.47 0.48
C ASP A 238 9.90 3.43 -0.03
N LYS A 239 9.55 4.39 -0.89
CA LYS A 239 10.50 5.41 -1.36
C LYS A 239 10.80 6.36 -0.19
N THR A 240 12.06 6.39 0.23
CA THR A 240 12.52 7.28 1.29
C THR A 240 12.33 8.74 0.88
N SER A 241 11.48 9.45 1.63
CA SER A 241 11.30 10.89 1.52
C SER A 241 12.62 11.60 1.88
N THR A 242 13.37 11.99 0.86
CA THR A 242 14.57 12.81 1.05
C THR A 242 14.12 14.20 1.46
N THR A 243 14.31 14.52 2.73
CA THR A 243 14.04 15.81 3.35
C THR A 243 14.86 16.89 2.64
N ALA A 244 14.19 17.85 2.01
CA ALA A 244 14.84 19.05 1.46
C ALA A 244 15.45 19.86 2.62
N ALA A 245 16.78 20.02 2.59
CA ALA A 245 17.50 20.79 3.57
C ALA A 245 17.20 22.30 3.44
N THR A 246 16.76 22.89 4.55
CA THR A 246 16.72 24.33 4.79
C THR A 246 18.07 24.97 4.47
N THR A 247 18.12 25.92 3.54
CA THR A 247 19.33 26.72 3.29
C THR A 247 19.03 28.22 3.36
N THR A 248 19.78 28.87 4.25
CA THR A 248 19.79 30.29 4.60
C THR A 248 20.23 31.17 3.41
N HIS A 249 19.63 32.36 3.30
CA HIS A 249 19.90 33.38 2.29
C HIS A 249 21.39 33.71 2.12
N THR A 250 21.90 33.63 0.88
CA THR A 250 23.06 34.43 0.41
C THR A 250 22.90 34.69 -1.09
N THR A 251 23.01 35.96 -1.45
CA THR A 251 22.70 36.58 -2.76
C THR A 251 23.96 36.66 -3.63
N VAL A 252 24.05 35.96 -4.78
CA VAL A 252 24.92 36.27 -5.95
C VAL A 252 24.29 35.63 -7.24
N PRO A 253 24.38 36.25 -8.44
CA PRO A 253 23.40 36.04 -9.52
C PRO A 253 23.74 35.02 -10.63
N SER A 254 22.65 34.42 -11.14
CA SER A 254 22.30 33.83 -12.46
C SER A 254 23.31 33.07 -13.32
N THR A 255 22.98 31.80 -13.61
CA THR A 255 22.66 31.16 -14.93
C THR A 255 22.85 29.63 -14.77
N THR A 256 21.96 28.69 -15.09
CA THR A 256 20.67 28.55 -15.78
C THR A 256 19.95 27.38 -15.12
N MET A 257 18.72 27.60 -14.65
CA MET A 257 17.86 26.61 -14.00
C MET A 257 17.01 25.85 -15.05
N PRO A 258 16.74 24.54 -14.90
CA PRO A 258 15.72 23.85 -15.69
C PRO A 258 14.33 24.33 -15.26
N THR A 259 13.51 24.66 -16.25
CA THR A 259 12.18 25.27 -16.15
C THR A 259 11.28 24.60 -15.08
N PRO A 260 10.57 25.36 -14.21
CA PRO A 260 9.55 24.81 -13.32
C PRO A 260 8.41 24.16 -14.12
N LYS A 261 7.95 22.97 -13.71
CA LYS A 261 6.69 22.41 -14.23
C LYS A 261 5.55 23.38 -13.87
N GLU A 262 4.85 23.88 -14.88
CA GLU A 262 3.77 24.85 -14.74
C GLU A 262 2.51 24.18 -14.15
N LYS A 263 2.14 24.53 -12.91
CA LYS A 263 0.90 24.08 -12.25
C LYS A 263 -0.31 24.62 -13.04
N PRO A 264 -1.32 23.79 -13.38
CA PRO A 264 -2.48 24.25 -14.15
C PRO A 264 -3.36 25.23 -13.36
N GLU A 265 -4.05 26.11 -14.07
CA GLU A 265 -5.04 27.04 -13.50
C GLU A 265 -6.27 26.25 -13.00
N VAL A 266 -6.79 26.63 -11.84
CA VAL A 266 -7.93 25.96 -11.20
C VAL A 266 -9.23 26.49 -11.80
N GLY A 267 -10.04 25.60 -12.37
CA GLY A 267 -11.37 25.93 -12.88
C GLY A 267 -12.45 25.64 -11.86
N SER A 268 -13.56 26.41 -11.91
CA SER A 268 -14.77 26.19 -11.11
C SER A 268 -15.95 25.93 -12.04
N TYR A 269 -16.57 24.77 -11.88
CA TYR A 269 -17.63 24.24 -12.74
C TYR A 269 -18.89 24.02 -11.90
N LEU A 270 -20.02 24.50 -12.42
CA LEU A 270 -21.31 24.48 -11.72
C LEU A 270 -22.39 23.97 -12.67
N VAL A 271 -22.88 22.75 -12.42
CA VAL A 271 -23.92 22.12 -13.24
C VAL A 271 -25.27 22.26 -12.56
N ASN A 272 -26.24 22.80 -13.29
CA ASN A 272 -27.62 22.94 -12.84
C ASN A 272 -28.50 21.84 -13.44
N ASN A 273 -29.49 21.40 -12.67
CA ASN A 273 -30.52 20.48 -13.12
C ASN A 273 -31.90 20.98 -12.66
N GLY A 274 -32.65 21.60 -13.58
CA GLY A 274 -33.90 22.27 -13.26
C GLY A 274 -33.70 23.45 -12.31
N ASN A 275 -34.33 23.40 -11.13
CA ASN A 275 -34.38 24.51 -10.15
C ASN A 275 -33.19 24.58 -9.17
N GLY A 276 -32.14 23.78 -9.35
CA GLY A 276 -31.00 23.79 -8.44
C GLY A 276 -29.70 23.31 -9.05
N THR A 277 -28.60 23.67 -8.39
CA THR A 277 -27.27 23.12 -8.67
C THR A 277 -27.24 21.66 -8.23
N CYS A 278 -26.66 20.80 -9.05
CA CYS A 278 -26.62 19.37 -8.81
C CYS A 278 -25.20 18.80 -8.79
N LEU A 279 -24.22 19.54 -9.33
CA LEU A 279 -22.80 19.18 -9.25
C LEU A 279 -21.97 20.46 -9.16
N LEU A 280 -21.03 20.46 -8.21
CA LEU A 280 -19.97 21.45 -8.09
C LEU A 280 -18.61 20.78 -8.24
N ALA A 281 -17.72 21.38 -9.00
CA ALA A 281 -16.36 20.91 -9.17
C ALA A 281 -15.40 22.10 -9.23
N THR A 282 -14.32 22.04 -8.47
CA THR A 282 -13.23 23.00 -8.49
C THR A 282 -11.97 22.18 -8.64
N MET A 283 -11.25 22.34 -9.74
CA MET A 283 -10.05 21.56 -10.01
C MET A 283 -9.19 22.19 -11.11
N GLY A 284 -7.88 22.19 -10.89
CA GLY A 284 -6.89 22.33 -11.94
C GLY A 284 -6.66 20.99 -12.62
N LEU A 285 -6.63 20.98 -13.95
CA LEU A 285 -6.54 19.75 -14.75
C LEU A 285 -5.32 19.79 -15.67
N GLN A 286 -4.50 18.76 -15.59
CA GLN A 286 -3.38 18.51 -16.50
C GLN A 286 -3.55 17.13 -17.13
N LEU A 287 -3.76 17.11 -18.43
CA LEU A 287 -3.93 15.91 -19.23
C LEU A 287 -2.55 15.39 -19.65
N ASN A 288 -2.26 14.13 -19.33
CA ASN A 288 -1.04 13.45 -19.70
C ASN A 288 -1.39 12.35 -20.72
N ILE A 289 -0.94 12.54 -21.97
CA ILE A 289 -1.26 11.68 -23.10
C ILE A 289 0.02 11.03 -23.60
N THR A 290 0.03 9.71 -23.70
CA THR A 290 1.18 8.96 -24.24
C THR A 290 0.81 8.40 -25.61
N GLN A 291 1.47 8.88 -26.67
CA GLN A 291 1.34 8.35 -28.03
C GLN A 291 2.73 7.98 -28.55
N GLU A 292 2.91 6.75 -29.05
CA GLU A 292 4.19 6.29 -29.63
C GLU A 292 5.42 6.55 -28.73
N LYS A 293 5.24 6.43 -27.39
CA LYS A 293 6.24 6.74 -26.34
C LYS A 293 6.59 8.23 -26.16
N VAL A 294 5.90 9.13 -26.86
CA VAL A 294 5.98 10.57 -26.64
C VAL A 294 4.89 10.98 -25.66
N VAL A 295 5.31 11.57 -24.55
CA VAL A 295 4.42 12.10 -23.51
C VAL A 295 4.08 13.55 -23.84
N SER A 296 2.80 13.82 -24.07
CA SER A 296 2.24 15.14 -24.29
C SER A 296 1.46 15.58 -23.06
N VAL A 297 1.83 16.71 -22.49
CA VAL A 297 1.16 17.30 -21.32
C VAL A 297 0.36 18.51 -21.77
N ILE A 298 -0.94 18.52 -21.48
CA ILE A 298 -1.87 19.59 -21.84
C ILE A 298 -2.55 20.09 -20.57
N ASN A 299 -2.24 21.32 -20.16
CA ASN A 299 -2.97 22.00 -19.10
C ASN A 299 -4.31 22.51 -19.63
N ILE A 300 -5.41 22.15 -18.96
CA ILE A 300 -6.72 22.75 -19.23
C ILE A 300 -6.71 24.19 -18.74
N LYS A 301 -7.21 25.08 -19.60
CA LYS A 301 -7.34 26.51 -19.28
C LYS A 301 -8.82 26.81 -19.06
N PRO A 302 -9.27 27.05 -17.81
CA PRO A 302 -10.67 27.28 -17.49
C PRO A 302 -11.27 28.45 -18.28
N ASN A 303 -10.51 29.53 -18.48
CA ASN A 303 -10.95 30.73 -19.20
C ASN A 303 -11.30 30.49 -20.69
N THR A 304 -10.85 29.37 -21.26
CA THR A 304 -11.06 29.00 -22.67
C THR A 304 -11.71 27.63 -22.83
N THR A 305 -12.25 27.08 -21.73
CA THR A 305 -12.88 25.77 -21.70
C THR A 305 -14.32 25.95 -21.24
N ASP A 306 -15.25 25.65 -22.13
CA ASP A 306 -16.66 25.61 -21.78
C ASP A 306 -16.96 24.34 -20.99
N PHE A 307 -18.04 24.37 -20.22
CA PHE A 307 -18.53 23.20 -19.51
C PHE A 307 -20.04 23.05 -19.65
N THR A 308 -20.48 21.81 -19.67
CA THR A 308 -21.88 21.40 -19.65
C THR A 308 -22.03 20.21 -18.70
N GLY A 309 -23.25 19.80 -18.43
CA GLY A 309 -23.48 18.65 -17.57
C GLY A 309 -24.94 18.32 -17.41
N SER A 310 -25.20 17.19 -16.76
CA SER A 310 -26.56 16.79 -16.40
C SER A 310 -26.52 15.93 -15.16
N CYS A 311 -27.59 15.96 -14.38
CA CYS A 311 -27.73 15.08 -13.22
C CYS A 311 -28.99 14.25 -13.36
N HIS A 312 -28.85 12.97 -13.05
CA HIS A 312 -29.90 11.99 -12.96
C HIS A 312 -29.91 11.43 -11.54
N PRO A 313 -30.93 10.67 -11.13
CA PRO A 313 -31.01 10.14 -9.76
C PRO A 313 -29.81 9.29 -9.31
N GLN A 314 -29.12 8.65 -10.27
CA GLN A 314 -28.01 7.71 -10.03
C GLN A 314 -26.68 8.19 -10.60
N THR A 315 -26.68 9.14 -11.55
CA THR A 315 -25.47 9.57 -12.26
C THR A 315 -25.41 11.08 -12.41
N ALA A 316 -24.22 11.66 -12.35
CA ALA A 316 -24.00 13.08 -12.63
C ALA A 316 -22.83 13.21 -13.61
N LEU A 317 -23.03 14.02 -14.65
CA LEU A 317 -22.07 14.26 -15.72
C LEU A 317 -21.57 15.70 -15.63
N LEU A 318 -20.25 15.85 -15.61
CA LEU A 318 -19.55 17.09 -15.95
C LEU A 318 -18.81 16.87 -17.27
N ARG A 319 -19.12 17.66 -18.29
CA ARG A 319 -18.46 17.65 -19.59
C ARG A 319 -17.71 18.95 -19.78
N LEU A 320 -16.42 18.86 -20.07
CA LEU A 320 -15.59 19.99 -20.50
C LEU A 320 -15.38 19.93 -22.01
N ASN A 321 -15.41 21.07 -22.68
CA ASN A 321 -15.18 21.18 -24.11
C ASN A 321 -14.44 22.47 -24.45
N SER A 322 -13.58 22.41 -25.46
CA SER A 322 -12.80 23.56 -25.95
C SER A 322 -12.56 23.39 -27.45
N SER A 323 -11.86 24.32 -28.10
CA SER A 323 -11.60 24.26 -29.55
C SER A 323 -10.89 22.97 -29.98
N ASN A 324 -10.02 22.44 -29.12
CA ASN A 324 -9.28 21.19 -29.35
C ASN A 324 -9.88 19.99 -28.59
N ILE A 325 -10.79 20.20 -27.64
CA ILE A 325 -11.41 19.13 -26.84
C ILE A 325 -12.88 19.01 -27.23
N LYS A 326 -13.22 17.96 -27.98
CA LYS A 326 -14.61 17.70 -28.36
C LYS A 326 -15.47 17.40 -27.14
N TYR A 327 -14.97 16.54 -26.25
CA TYR A 327 -15.53 16.33 -24.91
C TYR A 327 -14.47 15.73 -23.98
N LEU A 328 -14.50 16.12 -22.72
CA LEU A 328 -13.87 15.46 -21.59
C LEU A 328 -14.94 15.30 -20.50
N ASP A 329 -15.43 14.08 -20.36
CA ASP A 329 -16.54 13.73 -19.49
C ASP A 329 -16.02 13.12 -18.20
N PHE A 330 -16.54 13.61 -17.08
CA PHE A 330 -16.42 13.01 -15.76
C PHE A 330 -17.82 12.56 -15.33
N VAL A 331 -18.02 11.25 -15.19
CA VAL A 331 -19.29 10.66 -14.79
C VAL A 331 -19.17 10.13 -13.38
N PHE A 332 -19.96 10.70 -12.49
CA PHE A 332 -20.10 10.28 -11.10
C PHE A 332 -21.26 9.31 -10.97
N MET A 333 -21.06 8.24 -10.21
CA MET A 333 -22.11 7.29 -9.85
C MET A 333 -22.41 7.42 -8.37
N LYS A 334 -23.70 7.42 -8.05
CA LYS A 334 -24.21 7.25 -6.70
C LYS A 334 -24.33 5.75 -6.41
N ASN A 335 -23.75 5.30 -5.31
CA ASN A 335 -23.94 3.95 -4.78
C ASN A 335 -24.38 4.04 -3.32
N GLU A 336 -25.63 3.67 -3.07
CA GLU A 336 -26.28 3.80 -1.76
C GLU A 336 -26.15 5.23 -1.19
N ASN A 337 -25.29 5.40 -0.17
CA ASN A 337 -25.01 6.64 0.54
C ASN A 337 -23.64 7.23 0.21
N ARG A 338 -22.97 6.78 -0.85
CA ARG A 338 -21.70 7.32 -1.33
C ARG A 338 -21.78 7.70 -2.81
N PHE A 339 -20.85 8.53 -3.26
CA PHE A 339 -20.60 8.79 -4.66
C PHE A 339 -19.13 8.57 -4.98
N TYR A 340 -18.82 8.27 -6.23
CA TYR A 340 -17.46 8.17 -6.74
C TYR A 340 -17.42 8.51 -8.24
N LEU A 341 -16.24 8.86 -8.74
CA LEU A 341 -15.97 9.00 -10.17
C LEU A 341 -15.90 7.61 -10.80
N LYS A 342 -16.88 7.30 -11.64
CA LYS A 342 -17.03 6.00 -12.30
C LYS A 342 -16.48 5.98 -13.72
N GLU A 343 -16.69 7.06 -14.47
CA GLU A 343 -16.33 7.07 -15.89
C GLU A 343 -15.58 8.35 -16.25
N VAL A 344 -14.53 8.20 -17.07
CA VAL A 344 -13.85 9.30 -17.73
C VAL A 344 -13.75 9.00 -19.22
N ASN A 345 -14.32 9.87 -20.05
CA ASN A 345 -14.29 9.74 -21.50
C ASN A 345 -13.73 11.01 -22.12
N VAL A 346 -12.75 10.87 -23.00
CA VAL A 346 -12.10 12.00 -23.67
C VAL A 346 -12.13 11.79 -25.18
N SER A 347 -12.36 12.88 -25.92
CA SER A 347 -12.12 12.98 -27.35
C SER A 347 -11.58 14.37 -27.65
N MET A 348 -10.37 14.44 -28.23
CA MET A 348 -9.69 15.69 -28.53
C MET A 348 -8.82 15.59 -29.78
N SER A 349 -8.61 16.71 -30.45
CA SER A 349 -7.67 16.87 -31.55
C SER A 349 -6.31 17.31 -31.00
N LEU A 350 -5.25 16.59 -31.36
CA LEU A 350 -3.88 16.95 -31.02
C LEU A 350 -3.31 17.95 -32.02
N ASN A 351 -2.22 18.61 -31.63
CA ASN A 351 -1.53 19.61 -32.44
C ASN A 351 -0.97 19.03 -33.76
N ASN A 352 -0.76 17.72 -33.83
CA ASN A 352 -0.35 17.00 -35.05
C ASN A 352 -1.54 16.70 -36.00
N GLY A 353 -2.75 17.14 -35.66
CA GLY A 353 -3.97 16.92 -36.44
C GLY A 353 -4.66 15.57 -36.20
N SER A 354 -4.07 14.68 -35.39
CA SER A 354 -4.70 13.40 -35.05
C SER A 354 -5.82 13.57 -34.02
N VAL A 355 -6.80 12.66 -34.03
CA VAL A 355 -7.85 12.60 -33.01
C VAL A 355 -7.49 11.54 -31.99
N PHE A 356 -7.46 11.92 -30.72
CA PHE A 356 -7.29 11.01 -29.60
C PHE A 356 -8.61 10.83 -28.88
N SER A 357 -9.02 9.58 -28.69
CA SER A 357 -10.26 9.23 -28.02
C SER A 357 -10.05 8.02 -27.13
N ILE A 358 -10.39 8.15 -25.85
CA ILE A 358 -10.30 7.09 -24.84
C ILE A 358 -11.50 7.18 -23.91
N ALA A 359 -11.97 6.02 -23.45
CA ALA A 359 -13.05 5.91 -22.50
C ALA A 359 -12.70 4.84 -21.46
N ASN A 360 -12.93 5.13 -20.18
CA ASN A 360 -12.90 4.15 -19.11
C ASN A 360 -14.16 4.34 -18.26
N ASN A 361 -14.94 3.27 -18.09
CA ASN A 361 -16.23 3.29 -17.41
C ASN A 361 -16.26 2.50 -16.08
N ASN A 362 -15.09 2.10 -15.58
CA ASN A 362 -14.95 1.27 -14.38
C ASN A 362 -13.91 1.84 -13.41
N LEU A 363 -13.99 3.15 -13.17
CA LEU A 363 -13.18 3.88 -12.21
C LEU A 363 -13.84 3.89 -10.83
N SER A 364 -13.03 4.13 -9.79
CA SER A 364 -13.48 4.24 -8.40
C SER A 364 -12.67 5.32 -7.66
N TYR A 365 -12.54 6.51 -8.25
CA TYR A 365 -11.81 7.64 -7.68
C TYR A 365 -12.75 8.60 -6.93
N TRP A 366 -12.19 9.45 -6.06
CA TRP A 366 -12.89 10.53 -5.37
C TRP A 366 -14.15 10.08 -4.63
N ASP A 367 -14.05 8.91 -4.00
CA ASP A 367 -15.13 8.30 -3.24
C ASP A 367 -15.37 9.08 -1.94
N ALA A 368 -16.62 9.51 -1.72
CA ALA A 368 -17.05 10.24 -0.53
C ALA A 368 -18.55 10.02 -0.25
N SER A 369 -18.98 10.37 0.96
CA SER A 369 -20.38 10.22 1.37
C SER A 369 -21.32 11.18 0.62
N LEU A 370 -22.56 10.78 0.38
CA LEU A 370 -23.57 11.67 -0.19
C LEU A 370 -23.87 12.82 0.78
N GLY A 371 -23.90 14.04 0.24
CA GLY A 371 -24.08 15.24 1.05
C GLY A 371 -22.81 15.77 1.69
N SER A 372 -21.64 15.15 1.46
CA SER A 372 -20.30 15.73 1.67
C SER A 372 -19.66 16.08 0.31
N SER A 373 -18.50 16.76 0.34
CA SER A 373 -17.67 16.99 -0.86
C SER A 373 -16.35 16.22 -0.72
N TYR A 374 -15.82 15.65 -1.79
CA TYR A 374 -14.44 15.15 -1.79
C TYR A 374 -13.47 16.30 -2.00
N MET A 375 -12.39 16.40 -1.21
CA MET A 375 -11.38 17.47 -1.33
C MET A 375 -9.95 16.92 -1.28
N CYS A 376 -9.07 17.41 -2.15
CA CYS A 376 -7.65 17.12 -2.14
C CYS A 376 -6.85 18.31 -2.68
N ASN A 377 -6.05 18.95 -1.82
CA ASN A 377 -5.22 20.10 -2.16
C ASN A 377 -3.94 19.65 -2.89
N LYS A 378 -3.34 18.53 -2.44
CA LYS A 378 -2.16 17.96 -3.10
C LYS A 378 -2.51 17.35 -4.45
N GLU A 379 -1.49 17.28 -5.31
CA GLU A 379 -1.62 16.70 -6.65
C GLU A 379 -2.08 15.23 -6.57
N GLN A 380 -3.11 14.89 -7.35
CA GLN A 380 -3.58 13.52 -7.51
C GLN A 380 -3.63 13.12 -8.98
N THR A 381 -3.23 11.89 -9.26
CA THR A 381 -3.29 11.31 -10.60
C THR A 381 -4.45 10.33 -10.71
N VAL A 382 -5.33 10.57 -11.68
CA VAL A 382 -6.37 9.64 -12.12
C VAL A 382 -5.87 8.90 -13.37
N SER A 383 -5.66 7.60 -13.23
CA SER A 383 -5.22 6.74 -14.33
C SER A 383 -6.43 6.24 -15.12
N VAL A 384 -6.69 6.85 -16.28
CA VAL A 384 -7.82 6.49 -17.15
C VAL A 384 -7.44 5.32 -18.05
N SER A 385 -6.22 5.33 -18.60
CA SER A 385 -5.60 4.23 -19.35
C SER A 385 -4.06 4.36 -19.33
N GLU A 386 -3.34 3.40 -19.91
CA GLU A 386 -1.88 3.50 -20.12
C GLU A 386 -1.48 4.75 -20.93
N ALA A 387 -2.31 5.10 -21.92
CA ALA A 387 -2.10 6.22 -22.81
C ALA A 387 -2.69 7.54 -22.30
N PHE A 388 -3.44 7.54 -21.19
CA PHE A 388 -4.12 8.72 -20.69
C PHE A 388 -4.23 8.76 -19.16
N GLN A 389 -3.62 9.79 -18.57
CA GLN A 389 -3.73 10.09 -17.16
C GLN A 389 -4.14 11.55 -16.96
N ILE A 390 -4.81 11.85 -15.86
CA ILE A 390 -5.23 13.20 -15.50
C ILE A 390 -4.62 13.54 -14.15
N ASN A 391 -3.76 14.54 -14.11
CA ASN A 391 -3.31 15.12 -12.87
C ASN A 391 -4.28 16.23 -12.46
N THR A 392 -4.71 16.18 -11.21
CA THR A 392 -5.64 17.12 -10.59
C THR A 392 -4.95 17.91 -9.49
N PHE A 393 -5.32 19.18 -9.36
CA PHE A 393 -4.74 20.12 -8.40
C PHE A 393 -5.87 20.90 -7.72
N ASP A 394 -5.75 21.12 -6.41
CA ASP A 394 -6.76 21.85 -5.62
C ASP A 394 -8.18 21.32 -5.88
N LEU A 395 -8.31 19.99 -5.91
CA LEU A 395 -9.51 19.27 -6.27
C LEU A 395 -10.56 19.40 -5.16
N ARG A 396 -11.77 19.81 -5.52
CA ARG A 396 -12.96 19.67 -4.68
C ARG A 396 -14.19 19.40 -5.52
N VAL A 397 -14.86 18.28 -5.25
CA VAL A 397 -16.00 17.82 -6.06
C VAL A 397 -17.16 17.42 -5.17
N GLN A 398 -18.37 17.75 -5.59
CA GLN A 398 -19.59 17.31 -4.95
C GLN A 398 -20.68 17.12 -6.01
N PRO A 399 -20.93 15.88 -6.44
CA PRO A 399 -22.09 15.52 -7.22
C PRO A 399 -23.24 15.16 -6.29
N PHE A 400 -24.46 15.43 -6.73
CA PHE A 400 -25.70 15.17 -5.98
C PHE A 400 -25.81 15.98 -4.67
N ASN A 401 -27.05 16.17 -4.19
CA ASN A 401 -27.34 16.80 -2.90
C ASN A 401 -26.56 18.11 -2.64
N VAL A 402 -26.37 18.94 -3.67
CA VAL A 402 -25.79 20.28 -3.51
C VAL A 402 -26.89 21.21 -2.99
N ILE A 403 -26.64 21.86 -1.86
CA ILE A 403 -27.59 22.75 -1.20
C ILE A 403 -27.10 24.19 -1.39
N GLU A 404 -27.99 25.07 -1.83
CA GLU A 404 -27.69 26.51 -2.06
C GLU A 404 -26.52 26.79 -3.02
N GLY A 405 -26.15 25.85 -3.89
CA GLY A 405 -25.00 26.01 -4.79
C GLY A 405 -23.66 26.12 -4.06
N LYS A 406 -23.55 25.57 -2.84
CA LYS A 406 -22.32 25.56 -2.03
C LYS A 406 -21.86 24.14 -1.75
N TYR A 407 -20.56 23.99 -1.54
CA TYR A 407 -20.00 22.74 -1.04
C TYR A 407 -20.42 22.47 0.41
N SER A 408 -20.74 21.22 0.68
CA SER A 408 -20.88 20.65 2.01
C SER A 408 -19.51 20.41 2.66
N THR A 409 -19.51 19.83 3.87
CA THR A 409 -18.31 19.39 4.58
C THR A 409 -17.41 18.53 3.69
N ALA A 410 -16.11 18.82 3.70
CA ALA A 410 -15.13 18.10 2.92
C ALA A 410 -14.68 16.79 3.60
N GLU A 411 -14.70 15.69 2.86
CA GLU A 411 -13.91 14.49 3.13
C GLU A 411 -12.56 14.66 2.42
N GLU A 412 -11.51 14.80 3.21
CA GLU A 412 -10.15 15.05 2.72
C GLU A 412 -9.48 13.76 2.24
N CYS A 413 -8.68 13.89 1.18
CA CYS A 413 -7.87 12.78 0.68
C CYS A 413 -6.73 12.41 1.64
N SER A 414 -6.33 11.15 1.63
CA SER A 414 -5.20 10.67 2.45
C SER A 414 -3.87 11.37 2.16
N ALA A 415 -3.72 12.00 0.99
CA ALA A 415 -2.53 12.76 0.65
C ALA A 415 -2.41 14.05 1.48
N ASP A 416 -3.54 14.70 1.78
CA ASP A 416 -3.59 15.91 2.60
C ASP A 416 -3.39 15.63 4.10
N SER A 417 -3.56 14.38 4.53
CA SER A 417 -3.28 13.93 5.89
C SER A 417 -1.79 14.09 6.23
N ASP A 418 -1.44 15.21 6.86
CA ASP A 418 -0.10 15.44 7.36
C ASP A 418 0.19 14.54 8.58
N LEU A 419 0.80 13.39 8.33
CA LEU A 419 1.41 12.50 9.35
C LEU A 419 2.49 13.20 10.20
N ASN A 420 2.84 14.45 9.87
CA ASN A 420 3.79 15.29 10.57
C ASN A 420 3.43 15.55 12.05
N PHE A 421 2.15 15.47 12.43
CA PHE A 421 1.73 15.60 13.83
C PHE A 421 1.86 14.31 14.63
N LEU A 422 1.91 13.15 13.96
CA LEU A 422 1.92 11.85 14.61
C LEU A 422 3.28 11.55 15.26
N ILE A 423 4.38 11.98 14.62
CA ILE A 423 5.74 11.79 15.13
C ILE A 423 5.96 12.58 16.45
N PRO A 424 5.69 13.90 16.53
CA PRO A 424 5.80 14.64 17.79
C PRO A 424 4.91 14.09 18.92
N ILE A 425 3.70 13.62 18.61
CA ILE A 425 2.79 13.03 19.61
C ILE A 425 3.37 11.72 20.15
N ALA A 426 3.85 10.83 19.28
CA ALA A 426 4.45 9.57 19.70
C ALA A 426 5.70 9.79 20.56
N VAL A 427 6.56 10.73 20.17
CA VAL A 427 7.75 11.12 20.96
C VAL A 427 7.34 11.73 22.31
N GLY A 428 6.31 12.59 22.34
CA GLY A 428 5.78 13.19 23.56
C GLY A 428 5.24 12.16 24.55
N VAL A 429 4.48 11.17 24.07
CA VAL A 429 3.96 10.07 24.90
C VAL A 429 5.08 9.20 25.46
N ALA A 430 6.09 8.86 24.63
CA ALA A 430 7.23 8.06 25.08
C ALA A 430 8.06 8.79 26.16
N LEU A 431 8.35 10.07 25.97
CA LEU A 431 9.07 10.89 26.96
C LEU A 431 8.26 11.07 28.24
N GLY A 432 6.94 11.30 28.14
CA GLY A 432 6.06 11.41 29.30
C GLY A 432 6.02 10.14 30.15
N PHE A 433 5.92 8.97 29.50
CA PHE A 433 5.94 7.68 30.19
C PHE A 433 7.28 7.45 30.92
N LEU A 434 8.41 7.77 30.29
CA LEU A 434 9.74 7.63 30.89
C LEU A 434 9.87 8.48 32.17
N ILE A 435 9.43 9.73 32.15
CA ILE A 435 9.46 10.63 33.31
C ILE A 435 8.64 10.06 34.46
N ILE A 436 7.44 9.54 34.20
CA ILE A 436 6.57 8.94 35.22
C ILE A 436 7.25 7.73 35.88
N VAL A 437 7.87 6.85 35.08
CA VAL A 437 8.59 5.67 35.60
C VAL A 437 9.77 6.07 36.50
N VAL A 438 10.55 7.08 36.09
CA VAL A 438 11.65 7.61 36.90
C VAL A 438 11.13 8.24 38.20
N PHE A 439 10.02 8.97 38.15
CA PHE A 439 9.44 9.59 39.33
C PHE A 439 8.92 8.56 40.34
N ILE A 440 8.24 7.51 39.86
CA ILE A 440 7.76 6.40 40.70
C ILE A 440 8.94 5.67 41.35
N SER A 441 9.97 5.32 40.57
CA SER A 441 11.14 4.62 41.11
C SER A 441 11.90 5.47 42.13
N TYR A 442 12.02 6.78 41.91
CA TYR A 442 12.59 7.71 42.88
C TYR A 442 11.77 7.78 44.17
N MET A 443 10.44 7.87 44.08
CA MET A 443 9.55 7.91 45.25
C MET A 443 9.64 6.64 46.09
N ILE A 444 9.74 5.47 45.45
CA ILE A 444 9.91 4.18 46.15
C ILE A 444 11.30 4.10 46.79
N GLY A 445 12.36 4.50 46.07
CA GLY A 445 13.72 4.55 46.60
C GLY A 445 13.85 5.47 47.82
N ARG A 446 13.28 6.67 47.74
CA ARG A 446 13.28 7.65 48.83
C ARG A 446 12.49 7.19 50.06
N ARG A 447 11.38 6.44 49.87
CA ARG A 447 10.66 5.83 51.00
C ARG A 447 11.50 4.76 51.72
N LYS A 448 12.36 4.03 51.01
CA LYS A 448 13.16 2.95 51.59
C LYS A 448 14.38 3.44 52.40
N SER A 449 14.91 4.63 52.09
CA SER A 449 16.06 5.22 52.81
C SER A 449 15.74 5.80 54.20
N ARG A 450 14.51 5.72 54.71
CA ARG A 450 14.12 6.23 56.04
C ARG A 450 13.94 5.17 57.14
N THR A 451 14.32 3.92 56.88
CA THR A 451 14.32 2.84 57.90
C THR A 451 15.72 2.27 58.05
N GLY A 452 16.50 2.89 58.93
CA GLY A 452 17.80 2.38 59.34
C GLY A 452 18.40 3.26 60.41
N TYR A 453 18.09 2.95 61.67
CA TYR A 453 19.05 2.89 62.79
C TYR A 453 18.31 2.29 64.00
N GLN A 454 18.56 1.01 64.28
CA GLN A 454 18.58 0.53 65.66
C GLN A 454 20.03 0.13 65.93
N SER A 455 20.66 0.86 66.85
CA SER A 455 21.98 0.57 67.40
C SER A 455 21.90 -0.64 68.33
N VAL A 456 22.94 -1.48 68.23
CA VAL A 456 23.43 -2.58 69.12
C VAL A 456 22.49 -3.05 70.22
#